data_AF-A0A6B3GTY4-F1
#
_entry.id   AF-A0A6B3GTY4-F1
#
_cell.length_a   1.000
_cell.length_b   1.000
_cell.length_c   1.000
_cell.angle_alpha   90.00
_cell.angle_beta   90.00
_cell.angle_gamma   90.00
#
_symmetry.space_group_name_H-M   'P 1'
#
loop_
_entity.id
_entity.type
_entity.pdbx_description
1 polymer ?
#
loop_
_entity_poly.entity_id
_entity_poly.type
_entity_poly.pdbx_seq_one_letter_code
_entity_poly.pdbx_strand_id
1 'polypeptide(L)'
;AQKVRTLITQDFEKAFEQVDVIVSPTTPTTAFPIGERADDPMAMYLADLCTIPTNLAGNSAMSLPCGLAPEDGLPVGLQIIAPAMKDDRLYKVG
;
A
#
# COMPACT_ATOMS: atom_id res chain seq x y z
N ALA A 1 -15.40 7.62 12.49
CA ALA A 1 -14.11 6.91 12.30
C ALA A 1 -14.26 5.39 12.38
N GLN A 2 -14.80 4.80 13.46
CA GLN A 2 -14.79 3.33 13.64
C GLN A 2 -15.61 2.53 12.61
N LYS A 3 -16.78 3.00 12.16
CA LYS A 3 -17.59 2.29 11.15
C LYS A 3 -16.86 2.08 9.82
N VAL A 4 -16.11 3.09 9.35
CA VAL A 4 -15.34 3.01 8.10
C VAL A 4 -14.19 2.00 8.25
N ARG A 5 -13.51 1.99 9.40
CA ARG A 5 -12.48 0.98 9.71
C ARG A 5 -13.05 -0.44 9.63
N THR A 6 -14.21 -0.68 10.23
CA THR A 6 -14.86 -2.00 10.18
C THR A 6 -15.19 -2.43 8.76
N LEU A 7 -15.70 -1.53 7.92
CA LEU A 7 -15.97 -1.85 6.51
C LEU A 7 -14.70 -2.20 5.75
N ILE A 8 -13.61 -1.43 5.94
CA ILE A 8 -12.31 -1.71 5.31
C ILE A 8 -11.78 -3.08 5.74
N THR A 9 -11.84 -3.41 7.03
CA THR A 9 -11.44 -4.74 7.53
C THR A 9 -12.25 -5.85 6.87
N GLN A 10 -13.59 -5.69 6.78
CA GLN A 10 -14.46 -6.69 6.16
C GLN A 10 -14.17 -6.89 4.67
N ASP A 11 -13.82 -5.82 3.94
CA ASP A 11 -13.47 -5.93 2.53
C ASP A 11 -12.16 -6.72 2.33
N PHE A 12 -11.17 -6.51 3.19
CA PHE A 12 -9.95 -7.33 3.20
C PHE A 12 -10.22 -8.79 3.57
N GLU A 13 -11.01 -9.03 4.62
CA GLU A 13 -11.38 -10.40 5.05
C GLU A 13 -12.03 -11.17 3.89
N LYS A 14 -13.01 -10.56 3.20
CA LYS A 14 -13.67 -11.16 2.03
C LYS A 14 -12.73 -11.39 0.85
N ALA A 15 -11.76 -10.50 0.64
CA ALA A 15 -10.76 -10.70 -0.41
C ALA A 15 -9.87 -11.91 -0.07
N PHE A 16 -9.44 -12.05 1.19
CA PHE A 16 -8.60 -13.16 1.63
C PHE A 16 -9.30 -14.53 1.66
N GLU A 17 -10.64 -14.58 1.55
CA GLU A 17 -11.36 -15.83 1.29
C GLU A 17 -11.04 -16.40 -0.11
N GLN A 18 -10.57 -15.57 -1.04
CA GLN A 18 -10.34 -15.93 -2.44
C GLN A 18 -8.87 -15.93 -2.84
N VAL A 19 -8.02 -15.18 -2.11
CA VAL A 19 -6.59 -15.02 -2.42
C VAL A 19 -5.73 -15.10 -1.17
N ASP A 20 -4.48 -15.53 -1.32
CA ASP A 20 -3.55 -15.61 -0.20
C ASP A 20 -2.89 -14.27 0.15
N VAL A 21 -2.74 -13.40 -0.85
CA VAL A 21 -2.15 -12.06 -0.76
C VAL A 21 -2.85 -11.13 -1.75
N ILE A 22 -2.80 -9.83 -1.48
CA ILE A 22 -3.25 -8.76 -2.38
C ILE A 22 -2.02 -7.95 -2.79
N VAL A 23 -1.99 -7.49 -4.04
CA VAL A 23 -0.89 -6.66 -4.55
C VAL A 23 -1.40 -5.32 -5.06
N SER A 24 -0.61 -4.27 -4.87
CA SER A 24 -0.88 -2.92 -5.36
C SER A 24 0.44 -2.16 -5.55
N PRO A 25 0.46 -1.02 -6.26
CA PRO A 25 1.56 -0.09 -6.12
C PRO A 25 1.68 0.37 -4.65
N THR A 26 2.90 0.57 -4.16
CA THR A 26 3.12 1.12 -2.80
C THR A 26 2.70 2.58 -2.73
N THR A 27 2.94 3.33 -3.81
CA THR A 27 2.58 4.75 -3.96
C THR A 27 1.95 4.96 -5.34
N PRO A 28 1.06 5.95 -5.50
CA PRO A 28 0.40 6.21 -6.78
C PRO A 28 1.34 6.82 -7.84
N THR A 29 2.44 7.45 -7.41
CA THR A 29 3.47 8.04 -8.27
C THR A 29 4.85 7.66 -7.75
N THR A 30 5.87 7.86 -8.59
CA THR A 30 7.27 7.91 -8.17
C THR A 30 7.53 9.08 -7.22
N ALA A 31 8.75 9.13 -6.67
CA ALA A 31 9.14 10.14 -5.69
C ALA A 31 9.04 11.56 -6.28
N PHE A 32 8.37 12.46 -5.55
CA PHE A 32 8.30 13.87 -5.93
C PHE A 32 9.51 14.65 -5.38
N PRO A 33 9.96 15.70 -6.09
CA PRO A 33 10.98 16.64 -5.63
C PRO A 33 10.73 17.23 -4.24
N ILE A 34 11.83 17.53 -3.54
CA ILE A 34 11.79 18.17 -2.22
C ILE A 34 11.10 19.55 -2.35
N GLY A 35 10.10 19.78 -1.51
CA GLY A 35 9.37 21.05 -1.45
C GLY A 35 8.14 21.12 -2.36
N GLU A 36 7.98 20.23 -3.34
CA GLU A 36 6.89 20.29 -4.32
C GLU A 36 5.49 20.19 -3.68
N ARG A 37 5.36 19.45 -2.58
CA ARG A 37 4.10 19.23 -1.87
C ARG A 37 4.08 19.83 -0.46
N ALA A 38 5.04 20.69 -0.13
CA ALA A 38 5.17 21.24 1.22
C ALA A 38 3.99 22.17 1.60
N ASP A 39 3.45 22.87 0.61
CA ASP A 39 2.38 23.86 0.81
C ASP A 39 0.97 23.29 0.58
N ASP A 40 0.87 22.03 0.12
CA ASP A 40 -0.41 21.32 -0.09
C ASP A 40 -0.48 20.04 0.76
N PRO A 41 -1.06 20.13 1.98
CA PRO A 41 -1.26 18.98 2.85
C PRO A 41 -2.10 17.85 2.23
N MET A 42 -3.00 18.18 1.30
CA MET A 42 -3.82 17.17 0.62
C MET A 42 -3.02 16.40 -0.42
N ALA A 43 -2.12 17.07 -1.14
CA ALA A 43 -1.21 16.41 -2.09
C ALA A 43 -0.26 15.43 -1.37
N MET A 44 0.15 15.75 -0.15
CA MET A 44 0.90 14.82 0.71
C MET A 44 0.05 13.62 1.13
N TYR A 45 -1.21 13.84 1.52
CA TYR A 45 -2.10 12.74 1.92
C TYR A 45 -2.34 11.72 0.79
N LEU A 46 -2.42 12.19 -0.46
CA LEU A 46 -2.58 11.31 -1.62
C LEU A 46 -1.41 10.35 -1.81
N ALA A 47 -0.21 10.67 -1.32
CA ALA A 47 0.93 9.76 -1.38
C ALA A 47 0.69 8.46 -0.60
N ASP A 48 -0.09 8.52 0.49
CA ASP A 48 -0.39 7.40 1.37
C ASP A 48 -1.71 6.67 1.02
N LEU A 49 -2.34 7.03 -0.09
CA LEU A 49 -3.63 6.46 -0.50
C LEU A 49 -3.60 4.93 -0.57
N CYS A 50 -2.49 4.37 -1.04
CA CYS A 50 -2.32 2.93 -1.23
C CYS A 50 -1.90 2.19 0.06
N THR A 51 -1.48 2.88 1.12
CA THR A 51 -0.92 2.27 2.34
C THR A 51 -1.85 2.39 3.56
N ILE A 52 -2.67 3.46 3.62
CA ILE A 52 -3.61 3.70 4.73
C ILE A 52 -4.61 2.55 4.97
N PRO A 53 -5.26 1.96 3.94
CA PRO A 53 -6.26 0.91 4.17
C PRO A 53 -5.69 -0.30 4.92
N THR A 54 -4.46 -0.69 4.62
CA THR A 54 -3.74 -1.79 5.27
C THR A 54 -3.54 -1.52 6.76
N ASN A 55 -3.09 -0.31 7.12
CA ASN A 55 -2.88 0.10 8.51
C ASN A 55 -4.19 0.08 9.32
N LEU A 56 -5.30 0.52 8.70
CA LEU A 56 -6.61 0.53 9.34
C LEU A 56 -7.15 -0.89 9.57
N ALA A 57 -6.93 -1.80 8.60
CA ALA A 57 -7.34 -3.19 8.68
C ALA A 57 -6.49 -4.02 9.65
N GLY A 58 -5.26 -3.57 9.97
CA GLY A 58 -4.32 -4.32 10.81
C GLY A 58 -3.65 -5.50 10.08
N ASN A 59 -3.58 -5.41 8.74
CA ASN A 59 -2.95 -6.41 7.89
C ASN A 59 -1.42 -6.24 7.88
N SER A 60 -0.70 -7.31 7.56
CA SER A 60 0.75 -7.24 7.32
C SER A 60 1.00 -6.78 5.89
N ALA A 61 1.97 -5.87 5.66
CA ALA A 61 2.35 -5.43 4.32
C ALA A 61 3.86 -5.21 4.16
N MET A 62 4.35 -5.40 2.93
CA MET A 62 5.75 -5.20 2.54
C MET A 62 5.80 -4.47 1.19
N SER A 63 6.76 -3.57 1.03
CA SER A 63 7.06 -2.89 -0.24
C SER A 63 8.39 -3.38 -0.79
N LEU A 64 8.42 -3.74 -2.07
CA LEU A 64 9.61 -4.18 -2.79
C LEU A 64 9.81 -3.35 -4.07
N PRO A 65 11.06 -3.09 -4.49
CA PRO A 65 11.30 -2.45 -5.78
C PRO A 65 10.88 -3.39 -6.92
N CYS A 66 10.06 -2.92 -7.86
CA CYS A 66 9.62 -3.71 -9.02
C CYS A 66 10.09 -3.16 -10.37
N GLY A 67 10.82 -2.05 -10.38
CA GLY A 67 11.39 -1.47 -11.60
C GLY A 67 11.70 0.01 -11.46
N LEU A 68 12.07 0.61 -12.60
CA LEU A 68 12.23 2.06 -12.75
C LEU A 68 11.12 2.57 -13.67
N ALA A 69 10.56 3.74 -13.37
CA ALA A 69 9.58 4.38 -14.23
C ALA A 69 10.27 4.96 -15.49
N PRO A 70 9.75 4.71 -16.71
CA PRO A 70 10.36 5.21 -17.94
C PRO A 70 10.46 6.73 -18.04
N GLU A 71 9.56 7.46 -17.40
CA GLU A 71 9.44 8.92 -17.47
C GLU A 71 10.53 9.68 -16.71
N ASP A 72 11.03 9.13 -15.59
CA ASP A 72 11.95 9.81 -14.68
C ASP A 72 13.12 8.95 -14.17
N GLY A 73 13.11 7.64 -14.46
CA GLY A 73 14.14 6.70 -14.02
C GLY A 73 14.11 6.41 -12.52
N LEU A 74 13.04 6.75 -11.80
CA LEU A 74 12.93 6.56 -10.35
C LEU A 74 12.34 5.19 -9.98
N PRO A 75 12.67 4.64 -8.80
CA PRO A 75 12.14 3.35 -8.35
C PRO A 75 10.63 3.33 -8.17
N VAL A 76 10.00 2.24 -8.63
CA VAL A 76 8.59 1.94 -8.40
C VAL A 76 8.46 0.85 -7.34
N GLY A 77 7.57 1.05 -6.37
CA GLY A 77 7.27 0.08 -5.31
C GLY A 77 6.09 -0.82 -5.65
N LEU A 78 6.26 -2.13 -5.50
CA LEU A 78 5.20 -3.12 -5.42
C LEU A 78 4.93 -3.43 -3.95
N GLN A 79 3.69 -3.21 -3.54
CA GLN A 79 3.18 -3.55 -2.23
C GLN A 79 2.52 -4.93 -2.27
N ILE A 80 2.89 -5.78 -1.31
CA ILE A 80 2.26 -7.08 -1.04
C ILE A 80 1.59 -6.96 0.32
N ILE A 81 0.32 -7.34 0.39
CA ILE A 81 -0.51 -7.28 1.60
C ILE A 81 -0.99 -8.70 1.92
N ALA A 82 -0.78 -9.13 3.15
CA ALA A 82 -1.19 -10.42 3.68
C ALA A 82 -2.13 -10.23 4.89
N PRO A 83 -2.92 -11.25 5.26
CA PRO A 83 -3.72 -11.20 6.48
C PRO A 83 -2.86 -10.91 7.71
N ALA A 84 -3.48 -10.38 8.76
CA ALA A 84 -2.81 -10.14 10.04
C ALA A 84 -2.03 -11.40 10.52
N MET A 85 -0.79 -11.20 10.97
CA MET A 85 0.10 -12.26 11.47
C MET A 85 0.50 -13.30 10.41
N LYS A 86 0.43 -12.95 9.12
CA LYS A 86 0.85 -13.80 7.99
C LYS A 86 2.06 -13.23 7.25
N ASP A 87 2.99 -12.65 7.99
CA ASP A 87 4.25 -12.11 7.49
C ASP A 87 5.08 -13.16 6.72
N ASP A 88 4.93 -14.44 7.06
CA ASP A 88 5.51 -15.56 6.31
C ASP A 88 5.13 -15.57 4.83
N ARG A 89 3.89 -15.16 4.51
CA ARG A 89 3.41 -15.06 3.12
C ARG A 89 4.10 -13.93 2.37
N LEU A 90 4.38 -12.82 3.05
CA LEU A 90 5.08 -11.68 2.45
C LEU A 90 6.47 -12.12 1.96
N TYR A 91 7.24 -12.79 2.81
CA TYR A 91 8.59 -13.28 2.46
C TYR A 91 8.60 -14.43 1.45
N LYS A 92 7.50 -15.15 1.30
CA LYS A 92 7.40 -16.24 0.32
C LYS A 92 7.06 -15.75 -1.08
N VAL A 93 6.28 -14.68 -1.18
CA VAL A 93 5.82 -14.10 -2.45
C VAL A 93 6.80 -13.06 -2.98
N GLY A 94 7.35 -12.24 -2.10
CA GLY A 94 8.32 -11.19 -2.42
C GLY A 94 9.70 -11.73 -2.77
#